data_AF-A0A1E4IB92-F1
#
_entry.id   AF-A0A1E4IB92-F1
#
_cell.length_a   1.000
_cell.length_b   1.000
_cell.length_c   1.000
_cell.angle_alpha   90.00
_cell.angle_beta   90.00
_cell.angle_gamma   90.00
#
_symmetry.space_group_name_H-M   'P 1'
#
loop_
_entity.id
_entity.type
_entity.pdbx_description
1 polymer ?
#
loop_
_entity_poly.entity_id
_entity_poly.type
_entity_poly.pdbx_seq_one_letter_code
_entity_poly.pdbx_strand_id
1 'polypeptide(L)'
;MSGAPGVREFSGTPLTGYKIAFPMISADGARTAFSGLAVGRKHVYLAVDKAVCLNNSRHPVPYRMCKCGFYSFHTLEAARDLTCTPENRDTVVLEVAASGRYRRHELGLRYEAQHVRHVWTGRCRCGRAADVFVDSGHGRNGWRQLTPCCTHCSDRRPVLTLEKFAALTGEGGIDVRVDHAPLSNFLTPDRPPVDYGQQHRVSTPVVDAELAVINARIDELQSHIDRLLHRD
;
A
#
# COMPACT_ATOMS: atom_id res chain seq x y z
N MET A 1 36.17 19.69 -4.77
CA MET A 1 35.41 18.91 -5.78
C MET A 1 33.94 19.02 -5.44
N SER A 2 33.27 20.01 -6.04
CA SER A 2 31.87 20.34 -5.74
C SER A 2 30.98 19.40 -6.54
N GLY A 3 30.36 18.43 -5.86
CA GLY A 3 29.37 17.55 -6.45
C GLY A 3 28.17 18.37 -6.92
N ALA A 4 27.75 18.16 -8.17
CA ALA A 4 26.55 18.77 -8.74
C ALA A 4 25.35 18.57 -7.79
N PRO A 5 24.46 19.57 -7.64
CA PRO A 5 23.26 19.43 -6.83
C PRO A 5 22.42 18.30 -7.43
N GLY A 6 22.43 17.14 -6.76
CA GLY A 6 21.63 15.99 -7.17
C GLY A 6 20.18 16.42 -7.31
N VAL A 7 19.57 16.06 -8.44
CA VAL A 7 18.16 16.34 -8.75
C VAL A 7 17.33 16.03 -7.51
N ARG A 8 16.76 17.07 -6.90
CA ARG A 8 15.92 16.92 -5.71
C ARG A 8 14.56 16.41 -6.18
N GLU A 9 14.40 15.10 -6.12
CA GLU A 9 13.10 14.44 -6.31
C GLU A 9 12.14 14.92 -5.20
N PHE A 10 11.25 15.83 -5.58
CA PHE A 10 10.24 16.45 -4.73
C PHE A 10 8.92 16.49 -5.49
N SER A 11 7.82 16.15 -4.83
CA SER A 11 6.49 16.21 -5.42
C SER A 11 5.61 17.19 -4.65
N GLY A 12 5.09 18.20 -5.35
CA GLY A 12 4.08 19.12 -4.80
C GLY A 12 2.68 18.50 -4.71
N THR A 13 2.42 17.46 -5.50
CA THR A 13 1.20 16.65 -5.45
C THR A 13 1.51 15.26 -4.88
N PRO A 14 0.65 14.68 -4.03
CA PRO A 14 0.93 13.36 -3.48
C PRO A 14 0.97 12.26 -4.55
N LEU A 15 2.03 11.44 -4.54
CA LEU A 15 2.18 10.25 -5.37
C LEU A 15 1.49 9.06 -4.70
N THR A 16 0.69 8.30 -5.46
CA THR A 16 0.11 7.06 -4.92
C THR A 16 1.18 5.97 -4.81
N GLY A 17 1.19 5.26 -3.68
CA GLY A 17 2.01 4.08 -3.48
C GLY A 17 1.28 3.01 -2.68
N TYR A 18 1.79 1.79 -2.73
CA TYR A 18 1.25 0.64 -2.01
C TYR A 18 2.31 -0.01 -1.13
N LYS A 19 1.96 -0.40 0.09
CA LYS A 19 2.88 -1.11 0.99
C LYS A 19 2.15 -2.02 1.94
N ILE A 20 2.87 -2.81 2.72
CA ILE A 20 2.29 -3.59 3.81
C ILE A 20 2.83 -3.12 5.17
N ALA A 21 2.01 -3.27 6.20
CA ALA A 21 2.37 -2.90 7.56
C ALA A 21 1.63 -3.76 8.58
N PHE A 22 2.20 -3.90 9.78
CA PHE A 22 1.47 -4.47 10.90
C PHE A 22 0.51 -3.43 11.47
N PRO A 23 -0.79 -3.72 11.57
CA PRO A 23 -1.74 -2.85 12.24
C PRO A 23 -1.47 -2.86 13.74
N MET A 24 -1.56 -1.68 14.38
CA MET A 24 -1.25 -1.49 15.79
C MET A 24 -2.39 -0.74 16.49
N ILE A 25 -2.52 -0.95 17.80
CA ILE A 25 -3.33 -0.12 18.70
C ILE A 25 -2.49 0.30 19.90
N SER A 26 -2.71 1.51 20.42
CA SER A 26 -2.03 1.98 21.62
C SER A 26 -2.41 1.12 22.83
N ALA A 27 -1.53 1.07 23.83
CA ALA A 27 -1.73 0.23 25.02
C ALA A 27 -3.00 0.57 25.81
N ASP A 28 -3.43 1.83 25.75
CA ASP A 28 -4.68 2.36 26.33
C ASP A 28 -5.91 2.19 25.41
N GLY A 29 -5.73 1.67 24.20
CA GLY A 29 -6.80 1.49 23.21
C GLY A 29 -7.29 2.77 22.53
N ALA A 30 -6.67 3.92 22.80
CA ALA A 30 -7.16 5.21 22.34
C ALA A 30 -6.84 5.52 20.86
N ARG A 31 -5.83 4.87 20.28
CA ARG A 31 -5.32 5.21 18.94
C ARG A 31 -4.86 3.99 18.16
N THR A 32 -5.00 4.04 16.84
CA THR A 32 -4.45 3.05 15.92
C THR A 32 -3.27 3.61 15.12
N ALA A 33 -2.38 2.71 14.71
CA ALA A 33 -1.15 3.05 14.02
C ALA A 33 -0.64 1.86 13.20
N PHE A 34 0.56 2.00 12.65
CA PHE A 34 1.19 0.99 11.82
C PHE A 34 2.64 0.78 12.20
N SER A 35 3.15 -0.42 11.99
CA SER A 35 4.57 -0.74 12.11
C SER A 35 5.09 -1.32 10.80
N GLY A 36 6.29 -0.90 10.39
CA GLY A 36 6.90 -1.36 9.13
C GLY A 36 7.39 -2.80 9.20
N LEU A 37 7.92 -3.31 8.08
CA LEU A 37 8.59 -4.61 8.00
C LEU A 37 10.07 -4.50 8.37
N ALA A 38 10.70 -5.65 8.64
CA ALA A 38 12.15 -5.79 8.88
C ALA A 38 12.69 -4.72 9.85
N VAL A 39 13.68 -3.92 9.43
CA VAL A 39 14.25 -2.83 10.26
C VAL A 39 13.18 -1.81 10.68
N GLY A 40 12.18 -1.58 9.84
CA GLY A 40 11.04 -0.72 10.12
C GLY A 40 10.11 -1.24 11.22
N ARG A 41 10.20 -2.51 11.63
CA ARG A 41 9.48 -3.03 12.82
C ARG A 41 9.89 -2.31 14.11
N LYS A 42 11.03 -1.62 14.10
CA LYS A 42 11.53 -0.85 15.24
C LYS A 42 10.83 0.49 15.46
N HIS A 43 9.86 0.86 14.64
CA HIS A 43 9.15 2.14 14.78
C HIS A 43 7.67 1.99 14.45
N VAL A 44 6.82 2.49 15.34
CA VAL A 44 5.38 2.62 15.11
C VAL A 44 5.13 4.04 14.63
N TYR A 45 4.39 4.18 13.54
CA TYR A 45 4.09 5.44 12.88
C TYR A 45 2.58 5.57 12.64
N LEU A 46 2.11 6.81 12.55
CA LEU A 46 0.69 7.11 12.38
C LEU A 46 0.24 7.05 10.93
N ALA A 47 -1.07 7.12 10.70
CA ALA A 47 -1.63 7.15 9.36
C ALA A 47 -1.12 8.34 8.53
N VAL A 48 -1.01 9.51 9.16
CA VAL A 48 -0.30 10.68 8.63
C VAL A 48 0.97 10.86 9.46
N ASP A 49 2.14 10.73 8.81
CA ASP A 49 3.42 10.79 9.54
C ASP A 49 4.59 11.13 8.62
N LYS A 50 5.72 11.50 9.23
CA LYS A 50 7.00 11.72 8.56
C LYS A 50 7.99 10.62 8.95
N ALA A 51 8.68 10.09 7.95
CA ALA A 51 9.70 9.10 8.16
C ALA A 51 10.90 9.70 8.90
N VAL A 52 11.41 8.93 9.85
CA VAL A 52 12.63 9.26 10.61
C VAL A 52 13.78 8.34 10.22
N CYS A 53 15.01 8.78 10.49
CA CYS A 53 16.17 7.89 10.36
C CYS A 53 16.23 6.95 11.57
N LEU A 54 16.06 5.65 11.33
CA LEU A 54 16.09 4.62 12.39
C LEU A 54 17.48 4.45 13.04
N ASN A 55 18.53 4.93 12.38
CA ASN A 55 19.89 4.99 12.93
C ASN A 55 20.16 6.30 13.69
N ASN A 56 19.14 7.14 13.88
CA ASN A 56 19.23 8.46 14.53
C ASN A 56 20.32 9.38 13.94
N SER A 57 20.60 9.22 12.64
CA SER A 57 21.61 10.00 11.94
C SER A 57 21.04 11.34 11.47
N ARG A 58 21.85 12.41 11.52
CA ARG A 58 21.46 13.75 11.08
C ARG A 58 21.65 13.90 9.56
N HIS A 59 20.68 13.42 8.79
CA HIS A 59 20.61 13.65 7.35
C HIS A 59 19.16 13.86 6.90
N PRO A 60 18.91 14.47 5.73
CA PRO A 60 17.57 14.52 5.15
C PRO A 60 16.99 13.12 4.93
N VAL A 61 15.70 12.93 5.17
CA VAL A 61 14.99 11.67 4.90
C VAL A 61 14.13 11.83 3.65
N PRO A 62 14.13 10.90 2.69
CA PRO A 62 15.04 9.76 2.55
C PRO A 62 16.46 10.20 2.11
N TYR A 63 17.47 9.40 2.47
CA TYR A 63 18.86 9.58 2.05
C TYR A 63 19.33 8.41 1.19
N ARG A 64 20.17 8.68 0.17
CA ARG A 64 20.58 7.67 -0.83
C ARG A 64 21.37 6.51 -0.21
N MET A 65 22.23 6.80 0.77
CA MET A 65 23.05 5.80 1.47
C MET A 65 22.41 5.25 2.74
N CYS A 66 21.15 5.62 3.02
CA CYS A 66 20.43 5.13 4.19
C CYS A 66 19.12 4.45 3.78
N LYS A 67 18.71 3.45 4.56
CA LYS A 67 17.42 2.74 4.42
C LYS A 67 16.26 3.47 5.13
N CYS A 68 16.42 4.75 5.43
CA CYS A 68 15.37 5.62 5.97
C CYS A 68 14.32 5.98 4.90
N GLY A 69 13.21 6.56 5.35
CA GLY A 69 12.06 6.84 4.49
C GLY A 69 11.04 5.72 4.53
N PHE A 70 9.76 6.07 4.38
CA PHE A 70 8.73 5.08 4.10
C PHE A 70 9.00 4.48 2.73
N TYR A 71 8.81 3.17 2.58
CA TYR A 71 8.94 2.49 1.29
C TYR A 71 7.57 2.04 0.80
N SER A 72 7.29 2.24 -0.48
CA SER A 72 6.09 1.73 -1.15
C SER A 72 6.40 1.29 -2.57
N PHE A 73 5.70 0.26 -3.02
CA PHE A 73 5.63 -0.18 -4.40
C PHE A 73 4.75 0.74 -5.24
N HIS A 74 4.88 0.60 -6.56
CA HIS A 74 4.04 1.31 -7.53
C HIS A 74 2.68 0.65 -7.75
N THR A 75 2.55 -0.65 -7.49
CA THR A 75 1.32 -1.42 -7.76
C THR A 75 0.79 -2.09 -6.51
N LEU A 76 -0.52 -2.30 -6.48
CA LEU A 76 -1.20 -2.97 -5.38
C LEU A 76 -0.82 -4.46 -5.33
N GLU A 77 -0.65 -5.08 -6.50
CA GLU A 77 -0.28 -6.48 -6.67
C GLU A 77 1.09 -6.77 -6.03
N ALA A 78 2.09 -5.93 -6.28
CA ALA A 78 3.42 -6.09 -5.68
C ALA A 78 3.40 -5.99 -4.15
N ALA A 79 2.52 -5.15 -3.59
CA ALA A 79 2.33 -5.08 -2.14
C ALA A 79 1.60 -6.34 -1.61
N ARG A 80 0.58 -6.82 -2.31
CA ARG A 80 -0.16 -8.05 -1.97
C ARG A 80 0.73 -9.28 -1.97
N ASP A 81 1.64 -9.41 -2.94
CA ASP A 81 2.56 -10.56 -3.03
C ASP A 81 3.40 -10.72 -1.75
N LEU A 82 3.79 -9.62 -1.10
CA LEU A 82 4.53 -9.70 0.16
C LEU A 82 3.71 -10.28 1.32
N THR A 83 2.37 -10.23 1.27
CA THR A 83 1.50 -10.80 2.31
C THR A 83 1.49 -12.33 2.30
N CYS A 84 1.91 -12.95 1.18
CA CYS A 84 2.01 -14.40 1.04
C CYS A 84 3.14 -15.00 1.90
N THR A 85 4.14 -14.19 2.24
CA THR A 85 5.27 -14.58 3.08
C THR A 85 4.80 -14.81 4.53
N PRO A 86 5.11 -15.97 5.17
CA PRO A 86 4.61 -16.30 6.50
C PRO A 86 4.86 -15.22 7.56
N GLU A 87 6.01 -14.56 7.49
CA GLU A 87 6.45 -13.50 8.41
C GLU A 87 5.61 -12.21 8.27
N ASN A 88 4.87 -12.07 7.16
CA ASN A 88 4.06 -10.91 6.81
C ASN A 88 2.56 -11.23 6.81
N ARG A 89 2.16 -12.45 7.19
CA ARG A 89 0.78 -12.92 7.07
C ARG A 89 -0.23 -12.07 7.86
N ASP A 90 0.19 -11.48 8.98
CA ASP A 90 -0.67 -10.65 9.83
C ASP A 90 -0.61 -9.16 9.45
N THR A 91 -0.02 -8.82 8.30
CA THR A 91 0.03 -7.46 7.79
C THR A 91 -1.25 -7.07 7.05
N VAL A 92 -1.49 -5.77 6.96
CA VAL A 92 -2.48 -5.15 6.09
C VAL A 92 -1.79 -4.51 4.91
N VAL A 93 -2.48 -4.42 3.77
CA VAL A 93 -2.02 -3.64 2.62
C VAL A 93 -2.51 -2.20 2.78
N LEU A 94 -1.66 -1.23 2.47
CA LEU A 94 -1.92 0.19 2.59
C LEU A 94 -1.78 0.84 1.22
N GLU A 95 -2.75 1.68 0.86
CA GLU A 95 -2.55 2.73 -0.14
C GLU A 95 -2.17 4.01 0.57
N VAL A 96 -1.15 4.68 0.07
CA VAL A 96 -0.61 5.90 0.66
C VAL A 96 -0.47 7.00 -0.38
N ALA A 97 -0.77 8.22 0.05
CA ALA A 97 -0.36 9.43 -0.62
C ALA A 97 1.04 9.80 -0.10
N ALA A 98 2.07 9.50 -0.89
CA ALA A 98 3.46 9.84 -0.62
C ALA A 98 3.74 11.29 -1.03
N SER A 99 4.40 12.06 -0.16
CA SER A 99 4.71 13.47 -0.41
C SER A 99 6.07 13.88 0.16
N GLY A 100 6.48 15.11 -0.14
CA GLY A 100 7.77 15.67 0.28
C GLY A 100 8.93 15.14 -0.56
N ARG A 101 10.11 14.99 0.06
CA ARG A 101 11.27 14.41 -0.63
C ARG A 101 11.03 12.93 -0.91
N TYR A 102 11.41 12.49 -2.09
CA TYR A 102 11.40 11.07 -2.43
C TYR A 102 12.68 10.65 -3.15
N ARG A 103 12.86 9.33 -3.28
CA ARG A 103 13.84 8.73 -4.17
C ARG A 103 13.28 7.43 -4.73
N ARG A 104 13.54 7.15 -6.01
CA ARG A 104 13.35 5.79 -6.54
C ARG A 104 14.28 4.80 -5.84
N HIS A 105 13.77 3.62 -5.55
CA HIS A 105 14.52 2.57 -4.88
C HIS A 105 13.91 1.21 -5.19
N GLU A 106 14.69 0.30 -5.76
CA GLU A 106 14.25 -1.05 -6.09
C GLU A 106 12.97 -1.01 -6.96
N LEU A 107 11.90 -1.66 -6.52
CA LEU A 107 10.62 -1.76 -7.23
C LEU A 107 9.64 -0.62 -6.90
N GLY A 108 10.12 0.45 -6.26
CA GLY A 108 9.25 1.48 -5.73
C GLY A 108 9.93 2.79 -5.35
N LEU A 109 9.35 3.44 -4.36
CA LEU A 109 9.73 4.77 -3.89
C LEU A 109 10.05 4.72 -2.39
N ARG A 110 11.08 5.46 -1.99
CA ARG A 110 11.24 5.89 -0.61
C ARG A 110 10.86 7.35 -0.49
N TYR A 111 10.13 7.73 0.55
CA TYR A 111 9.60 9.09 0.69
C TYR A 111 9.55 9.57 2.13
N GLU A 112 9.47 10.90 2.28
CA GLU A 112 9.54 11.61 3.55
C GLU A 112 8.22 11.57 4.32
N ALA A 113 7.10 11.87 3.67
CA ALA A 113 5.82 12.05 4.34
C ALA A 113 4.74 11.16 3.72
N GLN A 114 3.90 10.58 4.56
CA GLN A 114 2.81 9.73 4.13
C GLN A 114 1.46 10.27 4.59
N HIS A 115 0.42 9.87 3.86
CA HIS A 115 -0.96 9.85 4.33
C HIS A 115 -1.60 8.54 3.86
N VAL A 116 -1.94 7.64 4.78
CA VAL A 116 -2.69 6.42 4.46
C VAL A 116 -4.11 6.78 4.02
N ARG A 117 -4.55 6.26 2.88
CA ARG A 117 -5.90 6.48 2.33
C ARG A 117 -6.79 5.26 2.47
N HIS A 118 -6.25 4.10 2.10
CA HIS A 118 -6.94 2.83 2.18
C HIS A 118 -6.12 1.81 2.95
N VAL A 119 -6.81 0.99 3.72
CA VAL A 119 -6.26 -0.18 4.40
C VAL A 119 -7.06 -1.40 3.97
N TRP A 120 -6.40 -2.39 3.41
CA TRP A 120 -6.99 -3.67 3.11
C TRP A 120 -6.55 -4.73 4.10
N THR A 121 -7.52 -5.34 4.78
CA THR A 121 -7.27 -6.60 5.48
C THR A 121 -7.28 -7.76 4.50
N GLY A 122 -6.42 -8.75 4.74
CA GLY A 122 -6.35 -9.94 3.91
C GLY A 122 -7.39 -10.99 4.30
N ARG A 123 -6.96 -12.25 4.27
CA ARG A 123 -7.78 -13.38 4.69
C ARG A 123 -7.40 -13.84 6.09
N CYS A 124 -8.40 -14.28 6.83
CA CYS A 124 -8.20 -15.02 8.07
C CYS A 124 -7.46 -16.33 7.78
N ARG A 125 -6.84 -16.92 8.81
CA ARG A 125 -6.12 -18.20 8.69
C ARG A 125 -7.00 -19.35 8.19
N CYS A 126 -8.30 -19.29 8.44
CA CYS A 126 -9.29 -20.25 7.92
C CYS A 126 -9.72 -20.00 6.47
N GLY A 127 -9.17 -18.97 5.80
CA GLY A 127 -9.47 -18.61 4.40
C GLY A 127 -10.62 -17.62 4.21
N ARG A 128 -11.44 -17.37 5.25
CA ARG A 128 -12.52 -16.37 5.24
C ARG A 128 -11.97 -14.94 5.19
N ALA A 129 -12.82 -13.99 4.82
CA ALA A 129 -12.60 -12.55 4.96
C ALA A 129 -12.13 -12.18 6.37
N ALA A 130 -11.15 -11.27 6.51
CA ALA A 130 -10.68 -10.79 7.81
C ALA A 130 -11.40 -9.47 8.18
N ASP A 131 -12.64 -9.59 8.66
CA ASP A 131 -13.53 -8.45 8.93
C ASP A 131 -13.28 -7.74 10.27
N VAL A 132 -12.39 -8.27 11.12
CA VAL A 132 -12.07 -7.70 12.43
C VAL A 132 -10.59 -7.81 12.75
N PHE A 133 -10.14 -7.00 13.71
CA PHE A 133 -8.84 -7.15 14.34
C PHE A 133 -8.98 -7.75 15.74
N VAL A 134 -8.02 -8.59 16.12
CA VAL A 134 -7.84 -9.10 17.49
C VAL A 134 -6.44 -8.75 18.00
N ASP A 135 -6.27 -8.64 19.32
CA ASP A 135 -4.93 -8.53 19.92
C ASP A 135 -4.13 -9.80 19.57
N SER A 136 -2.94 -9.61 19.01
CA SER A 136 -2.03 -10.70 18.66
C SER A 136 -1.29 -11.28 19.87
N GLY A 137 -1.36 -10.62 21.03
CA GLY A 137 -0.55 -10.91 22.21
C GLY A 137 0.90 -10.41 22.10
N HIS A 138 1.26 -9.81 20.97
CA HIS A 138 2.57 -9.24 20.69
C HIS A 138 2.47 -7.72 20.58
N GLY A 139 3.61 -7.04 20.62
CA GLY A 139 3.63 -5.59 20.50
C GLY A 139 4.99 -4.99 20.77
N ARG A 140 4.96 -3.71 21.10
CA ARG A 140 6.11 -2.88 21.47
C ARG A 140 5.70 -1.98 22.62
N ASN A 141 6.66 -1.31 23.26
CA ASN A 141 6.35 -0.40 24.36
C ASN A 141 5.30 0.64 23.92
N GLY A 142 4.15 0.65 24.62
CA GLY A 142 3.01 1.52 24.33
C GLY A 142 2.09 1.09 23.19
N TRP A 143 2.37 -0.03 22.49
CA TRP A 143 1.62 -0.46 21.31
C TRP A 143 1.41 -1.97 21.25
N ARG A 144 0.18 -2.42 21.01
CA ARG A 144 -0.18 -3.81 20.76
C ARG A 144 -0.33 -4.04 19.27
N GLN A 145 0.26 -5.12 18.76
CA GLN A 145 0.06 -5.54 17.38
C GLN A 145 -1.28 -6.24 17.24
N LEU A 146 -2.00 -5.92 16.17
CA LEU A 146 -3.27 -6.52 15.83
C LEU A 146 -3.11 -7.59 14.76
N THR A 147 -3.95 -8.61 14.80
CA THR A 147 -4.05 -9.65 13.76
C THR A 147 -5.41 -9.55 13.08
N PRO A 148 -5.46 -9.40 11.74
CA PRO A 148 -6.71 -9.49 10.99
C PRO A 148 -7.31 -10.90 11.11
N CYS A 149 -8.59 -11.00 11.41
CA CYS A 149 -9.30 -12.25 11.64
C CYS A 149 -10.75 -12.16 11.16
N CYS A 150 -11.36 -13.31 10.83
CA CYS A 150 -12.80 -13.37 10.60
C CYS A 150 -13.53 -13.40 11.94
N THR A 151 -14.81 -12.99 11.93
CA THR A 151 -15.67 -12.99 13.13
C THR A 151 -15.91 -14.38 13.72
N HIS A 152 -15.75 -15.44 12.92
CA HIS A 152 -15.86 -16.81 13.41
C HIS A 152 -14.61 -17.24 14.19
N CYS A 153 -13.41 -17.03 13.62
CA CYS A 153 -12.15 -17.38 14.26
C CYS A 153 -11.75 -16.43 15.38
N SER A 154 -12.40 -15.28 15.55
CA SER A 154 -12.19 -14.46 16.75
C SER A 154 -12.65 -15.18 18.02
N ASP A 155 -13.55 -16.16 17.92
CA ASP A 155 -13.91 -17.12 18.99
C ASP A 155 -14.07 -16.46 20.38
N ARG A 156 -15.05 -15.56 20.50
CA ARG A 156 -15.39 -14.79 21.72
C ARG A 156 -14.30 -13.85 22.26
N ARG A 157 -13.15 -13.72 21.59
CA ARG A 157 -12.15 -12.70 21.95
C ARG A 157 -12.71 -11.29 21.71
N PRO A 158 -12.28 -10.28 22.48
CA PRO A 158 -12.55 -8.88 22.15
C PRO A 158 -12.04 -8.55 20.74
N VAL A 159 -12.88 -7.88 19.96
CA VAL A 159 -12.57 -7.50 18.58
C VAL A 159 -12.59 -5.99 18.42
N LEU A 160 -11.76 -5.50 17.51
CA LEU A 160 -11.81 -4.14 16.99
C LEU A 160 -12.33 -4.21 15.55
N THR A 161 -13.47 -3.57 15.29
CA THR A 161 -14.04 -3.51 13.93
C THR A 161 -13.18 -2.65 13.01
N LEU A 162 -13.28 -2.86 11.69
CA LEU A 162 -12.52 -2.07 10.71
C LEU A 162 -12.86 -0.57 10.80
N GLU A 163 -14.14 -0.26 10.93
CA GLU A 163 -14.65 1.11 11.11
C GLU A 163 -14.08 1.77 12.36
N LYS A 164 -14.04 1.05 13.48
CA LYS A 164 -13.48 1.59 14.72
C LYS A 164 -11.97 1.75 14.61
N PHE A 165 -11.28 0.82 13.94
CA PHE A 165 -9.85 0.96 13.65
C PHE A 165 -9.59 2.24 12.84
N ALA A 166 -10.40 2.50 11.80
CA ALA A 166 -10.32 3.72 10.99
C ALA A 166 -10.53 4.98 11.83
N ALA A 167 -11.59 5.02 12.63
CA ALA A 167 -11.91 6.16 13.49
C ALA A 167 -10.80 6.48 14.51
N LEU A 168 -10.16 5.46 15.07
CA LEU A 168 -9.09 5.61 16.05
C LEU A 168 -7.74 6.05 15.44
N THR A 169 -7.64 6.16 14.11
CA THR A 169 -6.45 6.75 13.48
C THR A 169 -6.37 8.25 13.78
N GLY A 170 -7.51 8.90 14.07
CA GLY A 170 -7.65 10.34 14.22
C GLY A 170 -7.73 11.10 12.90
N GLU A 171 -7.71 10.39 11.77
CA GLU A 171 -7.69 10.98 10.43
C GLU A 171 -9.03 10.74 9.72
N GLY A 172 -9.57 11.81 9.15
CA GLY A 172 -10.81 11.74 8.36
C GLY A 172 -10.56 11.10 6.98
N GLY A 173 -11.48 10.22 6.56
CA GLY A 173 -11.48 9.70 5.18
C GLY A 173 -10.58 8.49 4.94
N ILE A 174 -10.01 7.88 6.00
CA ILE A 174 -9.35 6.58 5.87
C ILE A 174 -10.41 5.49 5.75
N ASP A 175 -10.36 4.74 4.66
CA ASP A 175 -11.24 3.61 4.40
C ASP A 175 -10.53 2.29 4.69
N VAL A 176 -11.11 1.50 5.59
CA VAL A 176 -10.58 0.20 6.02
C VAL A 176 -11.56 -0.88 5.58
N ARG A 177 -11.12 -1.72 4.66
CA ARG A 177 -11.96 -2.71 3.98
C ARG A 177 -11.29 -4.06 3.88
N VAL A 178 -12.09 -5.08 3.63
CA VAL A 178 -11.57 -6.42 3.39
C VAL A 178 -11.21 -6.58 1.92
N ASP A 179 -10.07 -7.22 1.67
CA ASP A 179 -9.74 -7.72 0.36
C ASP A 179 -10.52 -9.01 0.06
N HIS A 180 -11.69 -8.83 -0.55
CA HIS A 180 -12.56 -9.95 -0.93
C HIS A 180 -12.13 -10.66 -2.22
N ALA A 181 -11.05 -10.23 -2.89
CA ALA A 181 -10.63 -10.83 -4.14
C ALA A 181 -10.36 -12.34 -3.94
N PRO A 182 -11.19 -13.25 -4.50
CA PRO A 182 -10.89 -14.67 -4.45
C PRO A 182 -9.58 -14.92 -5.16
N LEU A 183 -8.77 -15.84 -4.63
CA LEU A 183 -7.67 -16.38 -5.39
C LEU A 183 -8.26 -17.02 -6.66
N SER A 184 -7.61 -16.81 -7.80
CA SER A 184 -7.98 -17.49 -9.04
C SER A 184 -8.09 -19.00 -8.78
N ASN A 185 -9.17 -19.62 -9.29
CA ASN A 185 -9.49 -21.04 -9.12
C ASN A 185 -10.06 -21.46 -7.74
N PHE A 186 -10.21 -20.54 -6.78
CA PHE A 186 -10.89 -20.87 -5.52
C PHE A 186 -12.39 -20.68 -5.66
N LEU A 187 -13.15 -21.74 -5.39
CA LEU A 187 -14.61 -21.68 -5.30
C LEU A 187 -15.01 -21.05 -3.96
N THR A 188 -15.88 -20.04 -3.99
CA THR A 188 -16.52 -19.51 -2.79
C THR A 188 -17.93 -20.10 -2.74
N PRO A 189 -18.27 -20.93 -1.73
CA PRO A 189 -19.52 -21.69 -1.70
C PRO A 189 -20.80 -20.85 -1.88
N ASP A 190 -20.75 -19.57 -1.45
CA ASP A 190 -21.92 -18.67 -1.45
C ASP A 190 -21.83 -17.55 -2.51
N ARG A 191 -20.81 -17.57 -3.38
CA ARG A 191 -20.69 -16.61 -4.48
C ARG A 191 -20.98 -17.35 -5.78
N PRO A 192 -21.94 -16.90 -6.61
CA PRO A 192 -22.14 -17.51 -7.91
C PRO A 192 -20.81 -17.45 -8.69
N PRO A 193 -20.48 -18.49 -9.48
CA PRO A 193 -19.24 -18.51 -10.24
C PRO A 193 -19.12 -17.22 -11.04
N VAL A 194 -18.10 -16.41 -10.75
CA VAL A 194 -17.69 -15.37 -11.68
C VAL A 194 -17.05 -16.11 -12.84
N ASP A 195 -17.71 -16.07 -14.00
CA ASP A 195 -17.14 -16.61 -15.23
C ASP A 195 -15.92 -15.77 -15.63
N TYR A 196 -14.74 -16.23 -15.18
CA TYR A 196 -13.45 -15.64 -15.58
C TYR A 196 -13.15 -15.84 -17.07
N GLY A 197 -13.93 -16.68 -17.78
CA GLY A 197 -13.80 -16.92 -19.22
C GLY A 197 -14.26 -15.73 -20.07
N GLN A 198 -14.99 -14.76 -19.51
CA GLN A 198 -15.59 -13.67 -20.30
C GLN A 198 -14.99 -12.28 -20.00
N GLN A 199 -14.10 -12.14 -19.02
CA GLN A 199 -13.46 -10.86 -18.68
C GLN A 199 -12.30 -10.46 -19.60
N HIS A 200 -11.85 -11.32 -20.51
CA HIS A 200 -10.86 -10.95 -21.53
C HIS A 200 -11.47 -10.28 -22.78
N ARG A 201 -12.80 -10.06 -22.80
CA ARG A 201 -13.50 -9.33 -23.87
C ARG A 201 -14.57 -8.37 -23.37
N VAL A 202 -14.41 -7.82 -22.17
CA VAL A 202 -15.13 -6.58 -21.81
C VAL A 202 -14.20 -5.43 -22.11
N SER A 203 -14.15 -5.07 -23.38
CA SER A 203 -13.66 -3.79 -23.83
C SER A 203 -14.50 -2.73 -23.11
N THR A 204 -13.95 -2.14 -22.04
CA THR A 204 -14.64 -1.03 -21.40
C THR A 204 -14.53 0.14 -22.37
N PRO A 205 -15.61 0.89 -22.65
CA PRO A 205 -15.58 2.00 -23.61
C PRO A 205 -14.53 3.06 -23.22
N VAL A 206 -14.15 3.12 -21.94
CA VAL A 206 -13.06 3.96 -21.45
C VAL A 206 -11.69 3.44 -21.91
N VAL A 207 -11.42 2.14 -21.78
CA VAL A 207 -10.16 1.54 -22.26
C VAL A 207 -10.07 1.58 -23.78
N ASP A 208 -11.19 1.39 -24.49
CA ASP A 208 -11.22 1.54 -25.96
C ASP A 208 -10.99 2.99 -26.39
N ALA A 209 -11.55 3.96 -25.67
CA ALA A 209 -11.30 5.37 -25.92
C ALA A 209 -9.83 5.75 -25.63
N GLU A 210 -9.25 5.26 -24.54
CA GLU A 210 -7.84 5.50 -24.23
C GLU A 210 -6.92 4.83 -25.26
N LEU A 211 -7.23 3.61 -25.70
CA LEU A 211 -6.48 2.91 -26.74
C LEU A 211 -6.59 3.65 -28.08
N ALA A 212 -7.76 4.19 -28.43
CA ALA A 212 -7.94 5.00 -29.64
C ALA A 212 -7.12 6.29 -29.58
N VAL A 213 -7.05 6.97 -28.42
CA VAL A 213 -6.22 8.17 -28.24
C VAL A 213 -4.72 7.83 -28.34
N ILE A 214 -4.30 6.70 -27.78
CA ILE A 214 -2.91 6.23 -27.87
C ILE A 214 -2.55 5.93 -29.33
N ASN A 215 -3.40 5.18 -30.04
CA ASN A 215 -3.16 4.85 -31.45
C ASN A 215 -3.10 6.10 -32.32
N ALA A 216 -4.01 7.06 -32.12
CA ALA A 216 -3.98 8.32 -32.86
C ALA A 216 -2.68 9.12 -32.65
N ARG A 217 -2.13 9.12 -31.43
CA ARG A 217 -0.83 9.77 -31.14
C ARG A 217 0.34 9.01 -31.76
N ILE A 218 0.29 7.69 -31.81
CA ILE A 218 1.31 6.88 -32.49
C ILE A 218 1.32 7.18 -33.98
N ASP A 219 0.14 7.25 -34.61
CA ASP A 219 0.01 7.57 -36.04
C ASP A 219 0.52 8.99 -36.35
N GLU A 220 0.24 9.96 -35.47
CA GLU A 220 0.76 11.32 -35.60
C GLU A 220 2.29 11.35 -35.52
N LEU A 221 2.88 10.63 -34.55
CA LEU A 221 4.33 10.51 -34.41
C LEU A 221 4.98 9.82 -35.61
N GLN A 222 4.37 8.75 -36.12
CA GLN A 222 4.83 8.07 -37.34
C GLN A 222 4.79 9.02 -38.53
N SER A 223 3.70 9.78 -38.71
CA SER A 223 3.58 10.76 -39.80
C SER A 223 4.62 11.89 -39.71
N HIS A 224 5.02 12.28 -38.48
CA HIS A 224 6.08 13.27 -38.28
C HIS A 224 7.46 12.69 -38.58
N ILE A 225 7.71 11.44 -38.18
CA ILE A 225 8.95 10.73 -38.49
C ILE A 225 9.09 10.55 -40.01
N ASP A 226 8.05 10.10 -40.70
CA ASP A 226 8.06 9.93 -42.15
C ASP A 226 8.32 11.26 -42.86
N ARG A 227 7.68 12.34 -42.42
CA ARG A 227 7.95 13.70 -42.93
C ARG A 227 9.38 14.18 -42.67
N LEU A 228 10.04 13.74 -41.59
CA LEU A 228 11.44 14.07 -41.33
C LEU A 228 12.41 13.18 -42.13
N LEU A 229 12.02 11.93 -42.42
CA LEU A 229 12.82 10.98 -43.20
C LEU A 229 12.70 11.21 -44.71
N HIS A 230 11.61 11.80 -45.20
CA HIS A 230 11.33 12.04 -46.62
C HIS A 230 11.50 13.51 -47.02
N ARG A 231 12.15 14.30 -46.17
CA ARG A 231 12.48 15.69 -46.44
C ARG A 231 13.93 15.77 -46.90
N ASP A 232 14.11 15.62 -48.21
CA ASP A 232 15.25 16.16 -48.96
C ASP A 232 15.11 17.69 -49.12
#